data_AF-A0A350QT93-F1
#
_entry.id   AF-A0A350QT93-F1
#
_cell.length_a   1.000
_cell.length_b   1.000
_cell.length_c   1.000
_cell.angle_alpha   90.00
_cell.angle_beta   90.00
_cell.angle_gamma   90.00
#
_symmetry.space_group_name_H-M   'P 1'
#
loop_
_entity.id
_entity.type
_entity.pdbx_description
1 polymer ?
#
loop_
_entity_poly.entity_id
_entity_poly.type
_entity_poly.pdbx_seq_one_letter_code
_entity_poly.pdbx_strand_id
1 'polypeptide(L)' 'LRRELTGLCVERGIDLRLPDMSYCVDNAAMHAALAHQRWLRGESDDLSTTAQPTTRRKR' A
#
# COMPACT_ATOMS: atom_id res chain seq x y z
N LEU A 1 8.23 6.95 16.25
CA LEU A 1 7.43 7.08 15.01
C LEU A 1 5.90 7.23 15.22
N ARG A 2 5.08 6.19 15.45
CA ARG A 2 3.60 6.33 15.51
C ARG A 2 3.12 7.45 16.45
N ARG A 3 3.68 7.52 17.66
CA ARG A 3 3.40 8.58 18.64
C ARG A 3 3.78 9.98 18.13
N GLU A 4 5.00 10.14 17.59
CA GLU A 4 5.48 11.42 17.05
C GLU A 4 4.64 11.90 15.87
N LEU A 5 4.30 11.00 14.93
CA LEU A 5 3.43 11.32 13.79
C LEU A 5 2.03 11.71 14.25
N THR A 6 1.49 11.04 15.26
CA THR A 6 0.17 11.39 15.83
C THR A 6 0.20 12.80 16.40
N GLY A 7 1.21 13.14 17.21
CA GLY A 7 1.39 14.49 17.75
C GLY A 7 1.50 15.55 16.65
N LEU A 8 2.37 15.31 15.66
CA LEU A 8 2.56 16.23 14.54
C LEU A 8 1.28 16.45 13.73
N CYS A 9 0.54 15.38 13.42
CA CYS A 9 -0.71 15.49 12.66
C CYS A 9 -1.78 16.27 13.42
N VAL A 10 -1.88 16.09 14.75
CA VAL A 10 -2.77 16.89 15.61
C VAL A 10 -2.38 18.37 15.57
N GLU A 11 -1.09 18.69 15.77
CA GLU A 11 -0.59 20.07 15.73
C GLU A 11 -0.85 20.76 14.38
N ARG A 12 -0.84 19.98 13.29
CA ARG A 12 -1.01 20.49 11.92
C ARG A 12 -2.45 20.40 11.39
N GLY A 13 -3.39 19.85 12.17
CA GLY A 13 -4.77 19.63 11.71
C GLY A 13 -4.88 18.63 10.55
N ILE A 14 -4.01 17.62 10.50
CA ILE A 14 -3.97 16.58 9.46
C ILE A 14 -4.63 15.30 9.98
N ASP A 15 -5.51 14.70 9.18
CA ASP A 15 -6.10 13.37 9.46
C ASP A 15 -5.04 12.26 9.29
N LEU A 16 -4.61 11.66 10.40
CA LEU A 16 -3.66 10.55 10.39
C LEU A 16 -4.40 9.20 10.35
N ARG A 17 -4.26 8.47 9.24
CA ARG A 17 -4.82 7.11 9.08
C ARG A 17 -3.73 6.07 9.26
N LEU A 18 -3.83 5.29 10.33
CA LEU A 18 -2.93 4.16 10.60
C LEU A 18 -3.71 2.85 10.44
N PRO A 19 -3.26 1.91 9.60
CA PRO A 19 -3.87 0.59 9.55
C PRO A 19 -3.56 -0.20 10.83
N ASP A 20 -4.38 -1.23 11.09
CA ASP A 20 -4.11 -2.20 12.14
C ASP A 20 -2.70 -2.79 12.01
N MET A 21 -2.08 -3.10 13.15
CA MET A 21 -0.70 -3.60 13.17
C MET A 21 -0.53 -4.88 12.36
N SER A 22 -1.54 -5.74 12.31
CA SER A 22 -1.54 -6.98 11.52
C SER A 22 -1.42 -6.74 10.02
N TYR A 23 -1.77 -5.55 9.53
CA TYR A 23 -1.65 -5.17 8.11
C TYR A 23 -0.40 -4.34 7.81
N CYS A 24 0.43 -4.01 8.82
CA CYS A 24 1.64 -3.22 8.64
C CYS A 24 2.86 -4.05 8.22
N VAL A 25 2.82 -5.36 8.46
CA VAL A 25 3.84 -6.31 7.99
C VAL A 25 3.45 -6.85 6.63
N ASP A 26 4.43 -7.34 5.86
CA ASP A 26 4.15 -7.95 4.55
C ASP A 26 3.12 -9.07 4.68
N ASN A 27 2.03 -8.96 3.92
CA ASN A 27 0.91 -9.89 3.99
C ASN A 27 0.23 -10.04 2.62
N ALA A 28 -0.43 -11.17 2.39
CA ALA A 28 -1.13 -11.42 1.14
C ALA A 28 -2.36 -10.51 0.93
N ALA A 29 -2.95 -9.97 2.00
CA ALA A 29 -4.15 -9.14 1.90
C ALA A 29 -3.88 -7.82 1.18
N MET A 30 -2.72 -7.18 1.38
CA MET A 30 -2.36 -5.95 0.66
C MET A 30 -2.16 -6.20 -0.85
N HIS A 31 -1.59 -7.35 -1.20
CA HIS A 31 -1.42 -7.75 -2.61
C HIS A 31 -2.77 -8.03 -3.27
N ALA A 32 -3.65 -8.78 -2.59
CA ALA A 32 -4.99 -9.08 -3.09
C ALA A 32 -5.85 -7.81 -3.24
N ALA A 33 -5.79 -6.89 -2.27
CA ALA A 33 -6.50 -5.62 -2.34
C ALA A 33 -6.06 -4.78 -3.55
N LEU A 34 -4.75 -4.67 -3.79
CA LEU A 34 -4.23 -3.96 -4.97
C LEU A 34 -4.63 -4.65 -6.28
N ALA A 35 -4.51 -5.98 -6.37
CA ALA A 35 -4.91 -6.75 -7.54
C ALA A 35 -6.40 -6.58 -7.86
N HIS A 36 -7.26 -6.61 -6.85
CA HIS A 36 -8.70 -6.36 -7.01
C HIS A 36 -8.99 -4.95 -7.55
N GLN A 37 -8.29 -3.93 -7.05
CA GLN A 37 -8.43 -2.56 -7.58
C GLN A 37 -7.98 -2.44 -9.04
N ARG A 38 -6.90 -3.13 -9.45
CA ARG A 38 -6.45 -3.20 -10.85
C ARG A 38 -7.46 -3.93 -11.74
N TRP A 39 -7.98 -5.06 -11.27
CA TRP A 39 -9.01 -5.82 -11.97
C TRP A 39 -10.29 -5.00 -12.23
N LEU A 40 -10.77 -4.26 -11.23
CA LEU A 40 -11.92 -3.36 -11.40
C LEU A 40 -11.70 -2.26 -12.45
N ARG A 41 -10.43 -1.92 -12.76
CA ARG A 41 -10.04 -0.97 -13.81
C ARG A 41 -9.82 -1.63 -15.17
N GLY A 42 -10.04 -2.95 -15.28
CA GLY A 42 -9.77 -3.72 -16.49
C GLY A 42 -8.29 -3.98 -16.74
N GLU A 43 -7.44 -3.81 -15.72
CA GLU A 43 -6.01 -4.11 -15.82
C GLU A 43 -5.74 -5.59 -15.48
N SER A 44 -4.98 -6.27 -16.32
CA SER A 44 -4.49 -7.63 -16.09
C SER A 44 -3.11 -7.82 -16.73
N ASP A 45 -2.30 -8.69 -16.14
CA ASP A 45 -1.02 -9.10 -16.69
C ASP A 45 -1.19 -10.48 -17.35
N ASP A 46 -0.42 -10.78 -18.41
CA ASP A 46 -0.51 -12.08 -19.10
C ASP A 46 0.38 -13.16 -18.42
N LEU A 47 0.30 -14.40 -18.92
CA LEU A 47 1.05 -15.53 -18.37
C LEU A 47 2.56 -15.51 -18.66
N SER A 48 3.06 -14.50 -19.40
CA SER A 48 4.49 -14.29 -19.61
C SER A 48 5.16 -13.47 -18.50
N THR A 49 4.38 -13.02 -17.50
CA THR A 49 4.87 -12.22 -16.38
C THR A 49 5.99 -12.94 -15.62
N THR A 50 7.10 -12.23 -15.38
CA THR A 50 8.26 -12.73 -14.64
C THR A 50 8.54 -11.88 -13.41
N ALA A 51 9.17 -12.48 -12.40
CA ALA A 51 9.56 -11.77 -11.19
C ALA A 51 10.55 -10.63 -11.51
N GLN A 52 10.25 -9.43 -11.01
CA GLN A 52 11.11 -8.25 -11.13
C GLN A 52 11.69 -7.92 -9.76
N PRO A 53 13.00 -8.14 -9.52
CA PRO A 53 13.60 -7.94 -8.19
C PRO A 53 13.69 -6.46 -7.81
N THR A 54 13.58 -5.55 -8.79
CA THR A 54 13.46 -4.12 -8.55
C THR A 54 12.31 -3.57 -9.37
N THR A 55 11.49 -2.71 -8.76
CA THR A 55 10.39 -2.02 -9.44
C THR A 55 10.80 -0.58 -9.72
N ARG A 56 10.64 -0.09 -10.96
CA ARG A 56 10.75 1.35 -11.22
C ARG A 56 9.60 2.08 -10.55
N ARG A 57 9.91 3.05 -9.70
CA ARG A 57 8.92 4.02 -9.22
C ARG A 57 8.61 4.97 -10.38
N LYS A 58 7.38 4.94 -10.91
CA LYS A 58 6.92 5.99 -11.83
C LYS A 58 6.96 7.31 -11.04
N ARG A 59 7.74 8.28 -11.53
CA ARG A 59 7.80 9.64 -10.96
C ARG A 59 6.50 10.37 -11.25
#